data_AF-A0A223KVW2-F1
#
_entry.id   AF-A0A223KVW2-F1
#
_cell.length_a   1.000
_cell.length_b   1.000
_cell.length_c   1.000
_cell.angle_alpha   90.00
_cell.angle_beta   90.00
_cell.angle_gamma   90.00
#
_symmetry.space_group_name_H-M   'P 1'
#
loop_
_entity.id
_entity.type
_entity.pdbx_description
1 polymer ?
#
loop_
_entity_poly.entity_id
_entity_poly.type
_entity_poly.pdbx_seq_one_letter_code
_entity_poly.pdbx_strand_id
1 'polypeptide(L)'
;MTQKNELMVLEESVQEAQQVVKDATASANLAQMALAHETIQQVQNQLQTIVPSTPQAQQMLEQAQQDVQQAFQQLQMEQQQLLQAQQLVQTKQHELLQAQQQVRQEQEDVELAQQMLQQAQDNASSFNE
;
A
#
# COMPACT_ATOMS: atom_id res chain seq x y z
N MET A 1 28.38 -18.94 3.98
CA MET A 1 28.26 -17.56 4.52
C MET A 1 27.62 -16.56 3.55
N THR A 2 27.57 -16.80 2.24
CA THR A 2 27.09 -15.82 1.24
C THR A 2 25.56 -15.65 1.22
N GLN A 3 24.80 -16.75 1.29
CA GLN A 3 23.33 -16.71 1.15
C GLN A 3 22.60 -15.99 2.31
N LYS A 4 23.07 -16.14 3.56
CA LYS A 4 22.48 -15.51 4.75
C LYS A 4 22.62 -13.97 4.72
N ASN A 5 23.75 -13.47 4.20
CA ASN A 5 23.98 -12.03 4.04
C ASN A 5 23.17 -11.45 2.87
N GLU A 6 23.02 -12.19 1.78
CA GLU A 6 22.23 -11.76 0.61
C GLU A 6 20.74 -11.65 0.92
N LEU A 7 20.18 -12.59 1.72
CA LEU A 7 18.78 -12.54 2.14
C LEU A 7 18.49 -11.35 3.07
N MET A 8 19.36 -11.11 4.05
CA MET A 8 19.22 -10.02 5.01
C MET A 8 19.24 -8.64 4.34
N VAL A 9 20.17 -8.43 3.40
CA VAL A 9 20.31 -7.17 2.66
C VAL A 9 19.12 -6.93 1.71
N LEU A 10 18.60 -8.00 1.09
CA LEU A 10 17.44 -7.89 0.22
C LEU A 10 16.16 -7.52 1.00
N GLU A 11 15.98 -8.10 2.19
CA GLU A 11 14.84 -7.80 3.07
C GLU A 11 14.87 -6.35 3.59
N GLU A 12 16.04 -5.87 4.02
CA GLU A 12 16.21 -4.50 4.50
C GLU A 12 15.91 -3.46 3.40
N SER A 13 16.37 -3.74 2.17
CA SER A 13 16.09 -2.92 1.00
C SER A 13 14.61 -2.95 0.60
N VAL A 14 13.94 -4.11 0.70
CA VAL A 14 12.49 -4.21 0.50
C VAL A 14 11.75 -3.41 1.54
N GLN A 15 12.18 -3.43 2.80
CA GLN A 15 11.53 -2.71 3.90
C GLN A 15 11.67 -1.18 3.74
N GLU A 16 12.82 -0.68 3.30
CA GLU A 16 13.00 0.74 2.95
C GLU A 16 12.13 1.17 1.76
N ALA A 17 12.15 0.39 0.67
CA ALA A 17 11.34 0.69 -0.51
C ALA A 17 9.84 0.73 -0.17
N GLN A 18 9.41 -0.17 0.71
CA GLN A 18 8.05 -0.25 1.23
C GLN A 18 7.66 0.98 2.07
N GLN A 19 8.54 1.45 2.94
CA GLN A 19 8.31 2.63 3.77
C GLN A 19 8.24 3.90 2.92
N VAL A 20 9.14 4.05 1.94
CA VAL A 20 9.13 5.20 1.01
C VAL A 20 7.84 5.24 0.19
N VAL A 21 7.37 4.10 -0.31
CA VAL A 21 6.10 4.03 -1.05
C VAL A 21 4.92 4.41 -0.15
N LYS A 22 4.89 3.94 1.10
CA LYS A 22 3.83 4.27 2.07
C LYS A 22 3.76 5.77 2.37
N ASP A 23 4.91 6.41 2.61
CA ASP A 23 4.97 7.83 2.97
C ASP A 23 4.68 8.74 1.77
N ALA A 24 5.18 8.38 0.58
CA ALA A 24 4.91 9.10 -0.66
C ALA A 24 3.43 9.00 -1.07
N THR A 25 2.82 7.81 -0.97
CA THR A 25 1.41 7.62 -1.38
C THR A 25 0.43 8.26 -0.39
N ALA A 26 0.66 8.15 0.91
CA ALA A 26 -0.21 8.76 1.91
C ALA A 26 -0.22 10.30 1.81
N SER A 27 0.96 10.91 1.67
CA SER A 27 1.10 12.37 1.59
C SER A 27 0.58 12.93 0.26
N ALA A 28 0.90 12.29 -0.87
CA ALA A 28 0.40 12.71 -2.18
C ALA A 28 -1.13 12.60 -2.28
N ASN A 29 -1.72 11.51 -1.76
CA ASN A 29 -3.16 11.31 -1.81
C ASN A 29 -3.91 12.35 -0.97
N LEU A 30 -3.50 12.62 0.27
CA LEU A 30 -4.16 13.63 1.12
C LEU A 30 -4.08 15.04 0.52
N ALA A 31 -2.92 15.42 -0.03
CA ALA A 31 -2.74 16.74 -0.64
C ALA A 31 -3.56 16.89 -1.93
N GLN A 32 -3.54 15.89 -2.81
CA GLN A 32 -4.34 15.90 -4.03
C GLN A 32 -5.84 15.91 -3.73
N MET A 33 -6.28 15.25 -2.66
CA MET A 33 -7.68 15.28 -2.22
C MET A 33 -8.13 16.66 -1.77
N ALA A 34 -7.31 17.34 -0.97
CA ALA A 34 -7.63 18.69 -0.52
C ALA A 34 -7.76 19.65 -1.72
N LEU A 35 -6.83 19.56 -2.68
CA LEU A 35 -6.86 20.35 -3.90
C LEU A 35 -8.07 20.04 -4.78
N ALA A 36 -8.41 18.76 -4.97
CA ALA A 36 -9.57 18.37 -5.76
C ALA A 36 -10.88 18.86 -5.13
N HIS A 37 -11.01 18.78 -3.81
CA HIS A 37 -12.17 19.29 -3.09
C HIS A 37 -12.31 20.81 -3.26
N GLU A 38 -11.21 21.56 -3.06
CA GLU A 38 -11.19 23.01 -3.21
C GLU A 38 -11.54 23.44 -4.64
N THR A 39 -10.95 22.77 -5.63
CA THR A 39 -11.20 23.05 -7.06
C THR A 39 -12.67 22.83 -7.41
N ILE A 40 -13.27 21.75 -6.93
CA ILE A 40 -14.69 21.43 -7.22
C ILE A 40 -15.62 22.45 -6.53
N GLN A 41 -15.30 22.89 -5.31
CA GLN A 41 -16.06 23.96 -4.66
C GLN A 41 -15.97 25.27 -5.45
N GLN A 42 -14.78 25.63 -5.94
CA GLN A 42 -14.61 26.81 -6.77
C GLN A 42 -15.44 26.72 -8.07
N VAL A 43 -15.43 25.56 -8.74
CA VAL A 43 -16.23 25.33 -9.95
C VAL A 43 -17.73 25.43 -9.64
N GLN A 44 -18.21 24.84 -8.55
CA GLN A 44 -19.63 24.96 -8.14
C GLN A 44 -20.02 26.41 -7.88
N ASN A 45 -19.19 27.17 -7.17
CA ASN A 45 -19.43 28.59 -6.90
C ASN A 45 -19.47 29.41 -8.20
N GLN A 46 -18.56 29.13 -9.14
CA GLN A 46 -18.57 29.79 -10.46
C GLN A 46 -19.84 29.47 -11.23
N LEU A 47 -20.27 28.21 -11.28
CA LEU A 47 -21.51 27.80 -11.95
C LEU A 47 -22.76 28.45 -11.33
N GLN A 48 -22.77 28.71 -10.02
CA GLN A 48 -23.87 29.43 -9.36
C GLN A 48 -23.97 30.91 -9.75
N THR A 49 -22.86 31.53 -10.17
CA THR A 49 -22.83 32.94 -10.60
C THR A 49 -23.21 33.16 -12.05
N ILE A 50 -23.33 32.10 -12.84
CA ILE A 50 -23.70 32.20 -14.25
C ILE A 50 -25.19 32.54 -14.35
N VAL A 51 -25.51 33.66 -15.00
CA VAL A 51 -26.88 34.05 -15.34
C VAL A 51 -27.16 33.65 -16.78
N PRO A 52 -27.93 32.57 -17.03
CA PRO A 52 -28.22 32.13 -18.39
C PRO A 52 -29.11 33.13 -19.12
N SER A 53 -28.80 33.41 -20.38
CA SER A 53 -29.56 34.37 -21.21
C SER A 53 -30.69 33.74 -22.02
N THR A 54 -30.76 32.39 -22.04
CA THR A 54 -31.79 31.63 -22.76
C THR A 54 -32.24 30.42 -21.93
N PRO A 55 -33.47 29.89 -22.15
CA PRO A 55 -33.94 28.67 -21.51
C PRO A 55 -33.03 27.46 -21.77
N GLN A 56 -32.47 27.35 -22.98
CA GLN A 56 -31.52 26.29 -23.34
C GLN A 56 -30.22 26.41 -22.54
N ALA A 57 -29.68 27.62 -22.38
CA ALA A 57 -28.50 27.86 -21.56
C ALA A 57 -28.77 27.54 -20.08
N GLN A 58 -30.00 27.77 -19.61
CA GLN A 58 -30.40 27.44 -18.25
C GLN A 58 -30.43 25.92 -18.02
N GLN A 59 -31.03 25.15 -18.94
CA GLN A 59 -30.99 23.69 -18.86
C GLN A 59 -29.56 23.14 -18.92
N MET A 60 -28.70 23.68 -19.78
CA MET A 60 -27.30 23.26 -19.84
C MET A 60 -26.55 23.57 -18.54
N LEU A 61 -26.83 24.70 -17.90
CA LEU A 61 -26.23 25.08 -16.63
C LEU A 61 -26.68 24.14 -15.49
N GLU A 62 -27.97 23.83 -15.43
CA GLU A 62 -28.53 22.87 -14.45
C GLU A 62 -27.91 21.48 -14.63
N GLN A 63 -27.78 21.01 -15.88
CA GLN A 63 -27.13 19.74 -16.17
C GLN A 63 -25.66 19.76 -15.74
N ALA A 64 -24.91 20.81 -16.06
CA ALA A 64 -23.51 20.92 -15.67
C ALA A 64 -23.33 20.93 -14.15
N GLN A 65 -24.22 21.60 -13.40
CA GLN A 65 -24.21 21.58 -11.93
C GLN A 65 -24.48 20.17 -11.39
N GLN A 66 -25.43 19.45 -11.97
CA GLN A 66 -25.75 18.08 -11.59
C GLN A 66 -24.59 17.13 -11.89
N ASP A 67 -23.98 17.24 -13.06
CA ASP A 67 -22.84 16.42 -13.48
C ASP A 67 -21.63 16.63 -12.55
N VAL A 68 -21.33 17.89 -12.20
CA VAL A 68 -20.25 18.21 -11.24
C VAL A 68 -20.54 17.60 -9.87
N GLN A 69 -21.79 17.67 -9.40
CA GLN A 69 -22.17 17.08 -8.12
C GLN A 69 -22.04 15.55 -8.12
N GLN A 70 -22.46 14.88 -9.20
CA GLN A 70 -22.33 13.43 -9.36
C GLN A 70 -20.87 13.00 -9.44
N ALA A 71 -20.07 13.67 -10.27
CA ALA A 71 -18.63 13.40 -10.39
C ALA A 71 -17.92 13.59 -9.05
N PHE A 72 -18.32 14.59 -8.26
CA PHE A 72 -17.77 14.80 -6.92
C PHE A 72 -18.12 13.68 -5.94
N GLN A 73 -19.36 13.21 -5.91
CA GLN A 73 -19.76 12.06 -5.09
C GLN A 73 -18.98 10.80 -5.48
N GLN A 74 -18.80 10.58 -6.78
CA GLN A 74 -18.02 9.45 -7.28
C GLN A 74 -16.55 9.55 -6.84
N LEU A 75 -15.95 10.74 -6.96
CA LEU A 75 -14.59 10.99 -6.48
C LEU A 75 -14.45 10.69 -4.98
N GLN A 76 -15.43 11.05 -4.15
CA GLN A 76 -15.43 10.74 -2.72
C GLN A 76 -15.47 9.23 -2.44
N MET A 77 -16.24 8.47 -3.22
CA MET A 77 -16.30 7.00 -3.11
C MET A 77 -14.98 6.34 -3.52
N GLU A 78 -14.42 6.72 -4.68
CA GLU A 78 -13.14 6.21 -5.16
C GLU A 78 -12.00 6.55 -4.18
N GLN A 79 -12.04 7.74 -3.59
CA GLN A 79 -11.15 8.16 -2.50
C GLN A 79 -11.23 7.22 -1.30
N GLN A 80 -12.44 6.89 -0.85
CA GLN A 80 -12.62 5.99 0.30
C GLN A 80 -12.08 4.59 -0.01
N GLN A 81 -12.33 4.08 -1.22
CA GLN A 81 -11.79 2.80 -1.68
C GLN A 81 -10.26 2.82 -1.72
N LEU A 82 -9.66 3.91 -2.20
CA LEU A 82 -8.21 4.07 -2.24
C LEU A 82 -7.59 4.08 -0.83
N LEU A 83 -8.25 4.69 0.16
CA LEU A 83 -7.80 4.65 1.56
C LEU A 83 -7.88 3.24 2.15
N GLN A 84 -8.96 2.51 1.87
CA GLN A 84 -9.11 1.11 2.30
C GLN A 84 -8.04 0.21 1.66
N ALA A 85 -7.78 0.38 0.37
CA ALA A 85 -6.74 -0.37 -0.34
C ALA A 85 -5.35 -0.08 0.24
N GLN A 86 -5.04 1.17 0.57
CA GLN A 86 -3.79 1.53 1.25
C GLN A 86 -3.66 0.86 2.62
N GLN A 87 -4.73 0.84 3.41
CA GLN A 87 -4.73 0.17 4.70
C GLN A 87 -4.50 -1.34 4.55
N LEU A 88 -5.13 -1.97 3.55
CA LEU A 88 -4.93 -3.39 3.25
C LEU A 88 -3.48 -3.69 2.86
N VAL A 89 -2.87 -2.84 2.03
CA VAL A 89 -1.45 -2.96 1.67
C VAL A 89 -0.57 -2.88 2.92
N GLN A 90 -0.83 -1.95 3.84
CA GLN A 90 -0.07 -1.85 5.09
C GLN A 90 -0.22 -3.10 5.96
N THR A 91 -1.43 -3.67 6.05
CA THR A 91 -1.66 -4.92 6.78
C THR A 91 -0.87 -6.07 6.13
N LYS A 92 -0.96 -6.22 4.80
CA LYS A 92 -0.26 -7.28 4.07
C LYS A 92 1.25 -7.15 4.17
N GLN A 93 1.76 -5.93 4.23
CA GLN A 93 3.17 -5.65 4.45
C GLN A 93 3.63 -6.09 5.84
N HIS A 94 2.81 -5.85 6.88
CA HIS A 94 3.11 -6.34 8.22
C HIS A 94 3.09 -7.87 8.29
N GLU A 95 2.10 -8.51 7.68
CA GLU A 95 2.03 -9.98 7.57
C GLU A 95 3.25 -10.55 6.85
N LEU A 96 3.71 -9.91 5.77
CA LEU A 96 4.90 -10.32 5.04
C LEU A 96 6.16 -10.27 5.92
N LEU A 97 6.33 -9.20 6.70
CA LEU A 97 7.47 -9.07 7.63
C LEU A 97 7.46 -10.16 8.72
N GLN A 98 6.28 -10.53 9.22
CA GLN A 98 6.15 -11.65 10.16
C GLN A 98 6.52 -12.99 9.50
N ALA A 99 6.03 -13.24 8.29
CA ALA A 99 6.36 -14.46 7.56
C ALA A 99 7.86 -14.57 7.27
N GLN A 100 8.51 -13.45 6.92
CA GLN A 100 9.97 -13.40 6.75
C GLN A 100 10.72 -13.73 8.05
N GLN A 101 10.27 -13.19 9.20
CA GLN A 101 10.83 -13.56 10.50
C GLN A 101 10.69 -15.05 10.80
N GLN A 102 9.52 -15.64 10.51
CA GLN A 102 9.28 -17.05 10.73
C GLN A 102 10.20 -17.91 9.85
N VAL A 103 10.37 -17.57 8.57
CA VAL A 103 11.28 -18.28 7.67
C VAL A 103 12.72 -18.24 8.19
N ARG A 104 13.17 -17.11 8.79
CA ARG A 104 14.50 -17.04 9.41
C ARG A 104 14.64 -18.01 10.58
N GLN A 105 13.65 -18.10 11.44
CA GLN A 105 13.67 -19.04 12.56
C GLN A 105 13.70 -20.49 12.07
N GLU A 106 12.88 -20.82 11.08
CA GLU A 106 12.86 -22.17 10.50
C GLU A 106 14.19 -22.53 9.83
N GLN A 107 14.86 -21.57 9.19
CA GLN A 107 16.21 -21.78 8.65
C GLN A 107 17.23 -22.09 9.75
N GLU A 108 17.20 -21.36 10.86
CA GLU A 108 18.08 -21.60 12.01
C GLU A 108 17.81 -22.96 12.65
N ASP A 109 16.54 -23.36 12.78
CA ASP A 109 16.15 -24.66 13.29
C ASP A 109 16.64 -25.81 12.38
N VAL A 110 16.55 -25.64 11.07
CA VAL A 110 17.06 -26.60 10.09
C VAL A 110 18.58 -26.72 10.18
N GLU A 111 19.31 -25.61 10.30
CA GLU A 111 20.77 -25.63 10.49
C GLU A 111 21.16 -26.38 11.78
N LEU A 112 20.45 -26.13 12.88
CA LEU A 112 20.67 -26.83 14.14
C LEU A 112 20.38 -28.33 14.03
N ALA A 113 19.27 -28.70 13.40
CA ALA A 113 18.91 -30.11 13.20
C ALA A 113 19.94 -30.85 12.33
N GLN A 114 20.48 -30.18 11.29
CA GLN A 114 21.56 -30.74 10.47
C GLN A 114 22.84 -30.96 11.28
N GLN A 115 23.22 -30.02 12.15
CA GLN A 115 24.37 -30.19 13.04
C GLN A 115 24.17 -31.36 14.01
N MET A 116 22.99 -31.48 14.61
CA MET A 116 22.67 -32.58 15.52
C MET A 116 22.69 -33.94 14.80
N LEU A 117 22.17 -34.00 13.57
CA LEU A 117 22.22 -35.20 12.74
C LEU A 117 23.66 -35.62 12.46
N GLN A 118 24.52 -34.67 12.07
CA GLN A 118 25.94 -34.94 11.81
C GLN A 118 26.64 -35.48 13.05
N GLN A 119 26.43 -34.85 14.22
CA GLN A 119 27.00 -35.32 15.49
C GLN A 119 26.53 -36.74 15.84
N ALA A 120 25.25 -37.05 15.63
CA ALA A 120 24.72 -38.40 15.87
C ALA A 120 25.35 -39.44 14.93
N GLN A 121 25.55 -39.08 13.65
CA GLN A 121 26.22 -39.95 12.67
C GLN A 121 27.69 -40.19 13.03
N ASP A 122 28.42 -39.15 13.41
CA ASP A 122 29.83 -39.25 13.82
C ASP A 122 29.99 -40.15 15.06
N ASN A 123 29.11 -40.00 16.04
CA ASN A 123 29.08 -40.82 17.25
C ASN A 123 28.76 -42.29 16.96
N ALA A 124 27.77 -42.55 16.09
CA ALA A 124 27.41 -43.91 15.70
C ALA A 124 28.53 -44.61 14.91
N SER A 125 29.27 -43.85 14.09
CA SER A 125 30.42 -44.35 13.33
C SER A 125 31.57 -44.73 14.27
N SER A 126 31.85 -43.88 15.25
CA SER A 126 32.90 -44.09 16.26
C SER A 126 32.65 -45.28 17.20
N PHE A 127 31.40 -45.76 17.31
CA PHE A 127 31.02 -46.90 18.15
C PHE A 127 31.08 -48.25 17.39
N ASN A 128 31.20 -48.22 16.06
CA ASN A 128 31.26 -49.41 15.18
C ASN A 128 32.69 -49.75 14.73
N GLU A 129 33.70 -49.00 15.16
CA GLU A 129 35.14 -49.32 15.05
C GLU A 129 35.68 -49.94 16.35
#